data_AF-A0A5C5Z0Y2-F1
#
_entry.id   AF-A0A5C5Z0Y2-F1
#
_cell.length_a   1.000
_cell.length_b   1.000
_cell.length_c   1.000
_cell.angle_alpha   90.00
_cell.angle_beta   90.00
_cell.angle_gamma   90.00
#
_symmetry.space_group_name_H-M   'P 1'
#
loop_
_entity.id
_entity.type
_entity.pdbx_description
1 polymer ?
#
loop_
_entity_poly.entity_id
_entity_poly.type
_entity_poly.pdbx_seq_one_letter_code
_entity_poly.pdbx_strand_id
1 'polypeptide(L)'
;MKVFGNKIRELRKFKGYSLRTLAPMVGVGFSYLSKVENSKLDFGDSPSEALIHKLAETLDGDEDELLLMAGRIPKSIARRILEQPDVFRLLAKCDDTTLRSVAAQAIRTGKK
;
A
#
# COMPACT_ATOMS: atom_id res chain seq x y z
N MET A 1 6.83 -10.57 4.66
CA MET A 1 6.22 -9.25 4.36
C MET A 1 4.85 -9.22 5.02
N LYS A 2 4.51 -8.15 5.76
CA LYS A 2 3.21 -8.02 6.43
C LYS A 2 2.13 -8.00 5.35
N VAL A 3 1.37 -9.09 5.28
CA VAL A 3 0.31 -9.31 4.29
C VAL A 3 -0.68 -8.17 4.42
N PHE A 4 -0.96 -7.42 3.34
CA PHE A 4 -1.91 -6.29 3.29
C PHE A 4 -3.16 -6.52 4.15
N GLY A 5 -3.75 -7.72 4.09
CA GLY A 5 -4.91 -8.10 4.89
C GLY A 5 -4.73 -7.99 6.40
N ASN A 6 -3.53 -8.28 6.92
CA ASN A 6 -3.20 -8.09 8.33
C ASN A 6 -3.22 -6.60 8.72
N LYS A 7 -2.66 -5.72 7.87
CA LYS A 7 -2.66 -4.28 8.11
C LYS A 7 -4.10 -3.74 8.14
N ILE A 8 -4.95 -4.16 7.18
CA ILE A 8 -6.37 -3.80 7.17
C ILE A 8 -7.08 -4.27 8.44
N ARG A 9 -6.84 -5.50 8.88
CA ARG A 9 -7.39 -6.03 10.12
C ARG A 9 -6.96 -5.24 11.35
N GLU A 10 -5.68 -4.89 11.44
CA GLU A 10 -5.13 -4.07 12.54
C GLU A 10 -5.83 -2.72 12.59
N LEU A 11 -5.89 -2.01 11.46
CA LEU A 11 -6.57 -0.71 11.37
C LEU A 11 -8.07 -0.81 11.70
N ARG A 12 -8.77 -1.81 11.17
CA ARG A 12 -10.19 -2.06 11.48
C ARG A 12 -10.42 -2.28 12.97
N LYS A 13 -9.59 -3.12 13.60
CA LYS A 13 -9.69 -3.39 15.05
C LYS A 13 -9.36 -2.15 15.87
N PHE A 14 -8.38 -1.35 15.45
CA PHE A 14 -8.05 -0.07 16.09
C PHE A 14 -9.23 0.91 16.07
N LYS A 15 -9.99 0.95 14.97
CA LYS A 15 -11.25 1.70 14.85
C LYS A 15 -12.43 1.10 15.63
N GLY A 16 -12.28 -0.09 16.23
CA GLY A 16 -13.36 -0.78 16.91
C GLY A 16 -14.43 -1.36 15.97
N TYR A 17 -14.16 -1.45 14.66
CA TYR A 17 -15.14 -1.91 13.69
C TYR A 17 -15.19 -3.42 13.60
N SER A 18 -16.41 -3.97 13.56
CA SER A 18 -16.62 -5.35 13.12
C SER A 18 -16.51 -5.45 11.60
N LEU A 19 -16.33 -6.65 11.04
CA LEU A 19 -16.42 -6.86 9.59
C LEU A 19 -17.78 -6.44 9.03
N ARG A 20 -18.86 -6.64 9.80
CA ARG A 20 -20.22 -6.25 9.42
C ARG A 20 -20.43 -4.73 9.45
N THR A 21 -19.60 -4.02 10.21
CA THR A 21 -19.59 -2.55 10.26
C THR A 21 -18.80 -1.98 9.09
N LEU A 22 -17.57 -2.45 8.88
CA LEU A 22 -16.68 -1.89 7.85
C LEU A 22 -17.13 -2.22 6.42
N ALA A 23 -17.59 -3.46 6.19
CA ALA A 23 -17.94 -3.93 4.84
C ALA A 23 -18.92 -3.00 4.09
N PRO A 24 -20.08 -2.60 4.67
CA PRO A 24 -20.97 -1.66 4.00
C PRO A 24 -20.35 -0.26 3.82
N MET A 25 -19.51 0.22 4.74
CA MET A 25 -18.85 1.52 4.64
C MET A 25 -17.94 1.60 3.41
N VAL A 26 -17.22 0.52 3.11
CA VAL A 26 -16.35 0.45 1.92
C VAL A 26 -17.07 -0.13 0.70
N GLY A 27 -18.36 -0.43 0.80
CA GLY A 27 -19.21 -0.87 -0.31
C GLY A 27 -18.94 -2.29 -0.79
N VAL A 28 -18.58 -3.20 0.10
CA VAL A 28 -18.35 -4.63 -0.23
C VAL A 28 -19.10 -5.57 0.72
N GLY A 29 -19.16 -6.85 0.37
CA GLY A 29 -19.70 -7.88 1.26
C GLY A 29 -18.74 -8.25 2.38
N PHE A 30 -19.26 -8.59 3.57
CA PHE A 30 -18.43 -8.99 4.72
C PHE A 30 -17.56 -10.23 4.44
N SER A 31 -18.06 -11.16 3.61
CA SER A 31 -17.33 -12.38 3.20
C SER A 31 -16.12 -12.02 2.36
N TYR A 32 -16.27 -11.06 1.45
CA TYR A 32 -15.18 -10.55 0.64
C TYR A 32 -14.16 -9.79 1.50
N LEU A 33 -14.60 -8.89 2.39
CA LEU A 33 -13.71 -8.20 3.32
C LEU A 33 -12.95 -9.19 4.23
N SER A 34 -13.62 -10.25 4.69
CA SER A 34 -12.98 -11.33 5.43
C SER A 34 -11.90 -12.03 4.59
N LYS A 35 -12.17 -12.31 3.31
CA LYS A 35 -11.16 -12.86 2.38
C LYS A 35 -9.97 -11.90 2.25
N VAL A 36 -10.23 -10.61 2.05
CA VAL A 36 -9.18 -9.57 1.96
C VAL A 36 -8.28 -9.56 3.20
N GLU A 37 -8.83 -9.69 4.40
CA GLU A 37 -8.03 -9.72 5.64
C GLU A 37 -7.26 -11.02 5.88
N ASN A 38 -7.72 -12.14 5.31
CA ASN A 38 -7.18 -13.48 5.61
C ASN A 38 -6.30 -14.06 4.50
N SER A 39 -6.53 -13.67 3.25
CA SER A 39 -5.84 -14.25 2.11
C SER A 39 -4.43 -13.68 1.95
N LYS A 40 -3.49 -14.55 1.56
CA LYS A 40 -2.27 -14.10 0.89
C LYS A 40 -2.71 -13.58 -0.48
N LEU A 41 -2.72 -12.28 -0.64
CA LEU A 41 -3.04 -11.67 -1.93
C LEU A 41 -1.89 -11.97 -2.88
N ASP A 42 -2.12 -12.86 -3.83
CA ASP A 42 -1.24 -12.99 -5.00
C ASP A 42 -1.58 -11.84 -5.99
N PHE A 43 -0.72 -11.64 -6.99
CA PHE A 43 -0.83 -10.52 -7.96
C PHE A 43 -2.19 -10.42 -8.69
N GLY A 44 -3.03 -11.48 -8.68
CA GLY A 44 -4.39 -11.46 -9.23
C GLY A 44 -5.54 -11.36 -8.22
N ASP A 45 -5.28 -11.59 -6.93
CA ASP A 45 -6.31 -11.56 -5.86
C ASP A 45 -6.37 -10.22 -5.12
N SER A 46 -5.47 -9.29 -5.48
CA SER A 46 -5.36 -7.98 -4.83
C SER A 46 -6.64 -7.14 -5.02
N PRO A 47 -7.11 -6.44 -3.97
CA PRO A 47 -8.30 -5.61 -4.07
C PRO A 47 -8.14 -4.51 -5.13
N SER A 48 -9.28 -4.01 -5.61
CA SER A 48 -9.30 -2.88 -6.52
C SER A 48 -8.73 -1.62 -5.84
N GLU A 49 -8.15 -0.71 -6.63
CA GLU A 49 -7.71 0.60 -6.12
C GLU A 49 -8.83 1.34 -5.43
N ALA A 50 -10.03 1.34 -6.04
CA ALA A 50 -11.21 1.96 -5.45
C ALA A 50 -11.52 1.43 -4.04
N LEU A 51 -11.32 0.14 -3.77
CA LEU A 51 -11.48 -0.42 -2.44
C LEU A 51 -10.33 -0.01 -1.51
N ILE A 52 -9.09 0.02 -1.99
CA ILE A 52 -7.93 0.43 -1.20
C ILE A 52 -8.07 1.89 -0.76
N HIS A 53 -8.48 2.80 -1.67
CA HIS A 53 -8.79 4.19 -1.36
C HIS A 53 -9.85 4.30 -0.25
N LYS A 54 -10.98 3.60 -0.40
CA LYS A 54 -12.04 3.59 0.62
C LYS A 54 -11.58 3.03 1.96
N LEU A 55 -10.74 1.99 1.95
CA LEU A 55 -10.17 1.41 3.16
C LEU A 55 -9.23 2.40 3.84
N ALA A 56 -8.35 3.08 3.09
CA ALA A 56 -7.45 4.10 3.61
C ALA A 56 -8.25 5.24 4.28
N GLU A 57 -9.25 5.78 3.57
CA GLU A 57 -10.13 6.84 4.07
C GLU A 57 -10.92 6.40 5.31
N THR A 58 -11.59 5.24 5.26
CA THR A 58 -12.48 4.79 6.35
C THR A 58 -11.72 4.41 7.62
N LEU A 59 -10.47 3.95 7.46
CA LEU A 59 -9.65 3.44 8.54
C LEU A 59 -8.56 4.41 9.01
N ASP A 60 -8.50 5.62 8.47
CA ASP A 60 -7.40 6.59 8.63
C ASP A 60 -6.02 5.95 8.39
N GLY A 61 -5.92 5.14 7.33
CA GLY A 61 -4.69 4.50 6.90
C GLY A 61 -3.92 5.34 5.89
N ASP A 62 -2.60 5.15 5.82
CA ASP A 62 -1.77 5.71 4.75
C ASP A 62 -2.11 5.00 3.42
N GLU A 63 -2.71 5.74 2.50
CA GLU A 63 -3.13 5.22 1.19
C GLU A 63 -1.94 4.71 0.37
N ASP A 64 -0.83 5.44 0.33
CA ASP A 64 0.35 5.08 -0.45
C ASP A 64 0.97 3.79 0.12
N GLU A 65 1.04 3.66 1.45
CA GLU A 65 1.47 2.42 2.13
C GLU A 65 0.57 1.24 1.73
N LEU A 66 -0.75 1.42 1.77
CA LEU A 66 -1.71 0.36 1.46
C LEU A 66 -1.68 -0.06 -0.01
N LEU A 67 -1.53 0.89 -0.94
CA LEU A 67 -1.36 0.60 -2.37
C LEU A 67 -0.08 -0.21 -2.62
N LEU A 68 1.05 0.21 -2.05
CA LEU A 68 2.33 -0.50 -2.18
C LEU A 68 2.26 -1.91 -1.59
N MET A 69 1.60 -2.08 -0.44
CA MET A 69 1.36 -3.40 0.16
C MET A 69 0.47 -4.31 -0.72
N ALA A 70 -0.40 -3.72 -1.53
CA ALA A 70 -1.23 -4.42 -2.51
C ALA A 70 -0.56 -4.60 -3.89
N GLY A 71 0.73 -4.28 -4.01
CA GLY A 71 1.47 -4.39 -5.27
C GLY A 71 1.10 -3.33 -6.31
N ARG A 72 0.50 -2.22 -5.88
CA ARG A 72 0.10 -1.10 -6.74
C ARG A 72 1.01 0.10 -6.51
N ILE A 73 1.36 0.81 -7.57
CA ILE A 73 2.23 1.99 -7.48
C ILE A 73 1.35 3.23 -7.30
N PRO A 74 1.50 4.00 -6.19
CA PRO A 74 0.83 5.28 -6.01
C PRO A 74 1.08 6.26 -7.16
N LYS A 75 0.09 7.11 -7.46
CA LYS A 75 0.19 8.11 -8.54
C LYS A 75 1.34 9.07 -8.35
N SER A 76 1.63 9.45 -7.10
CA SER A 76 2.77 10.27 -6.68
C SER A 76 4.09 9.68 -7.16
N ILE A 77 4.29 8.39 -6.91
CA ILE A 77 5.49 7.63 -7.30
C ILE A 77 5.51 7.38 -8.81
N ALA A 78 4.39 6.97 -9.41
CA ALA A 78 4.28 6.73 -10.84
C ALA A 78 4.67 7.99 -11.65
N ARG A 79 4.23 9.17 -11.21
CA ARG A 79 4.60 10.44 -11.81
C ARG A 79 6.13 10.66 -11.79
N ARG A 80 6.79 10.41 -10.65
CA ARG A 80 8.26 10.54 -10.55
C ARG A 80 9.00 9.55 -11.44
N ILE A 81 8.48 8.33 -11.57
CA ILE A 81 9.03 7.33 -12.51
C ILE A 81 8.92 7.82 -13.95
N LEU A 82 7.78 8.39 -14.34
CA LEU A 82 7.57 8.93 -15.70
C LEU A 82 8.41 10.19 -15.98
N GLU A 83 8.64 11.03 -14.97
CA GLU A 83 9.45 12.25 -15.08
C GLU A 83 10.95 11.96 -15.17
N GLN A 84 11.42 10.83 -14.61
CA GLN A 84 12.85 10.46 -14.55
C GLN A 84 13.08 8.97 -14.85
N PRO A 85 12.66 8.46 -16.02
CA PRO A 85 12.60 7.03 -16.28
C PRO A 85 13.98 6.35 -16.23
N ASP A 86 15.05 7.02 -16.67
CA ASP A 86 16.38 6.42 -16.70
C ASP A 86 17.00 6.30 -15.31
N VAL A 87 16.70 7.24 -14.41
CA VAL A 87 17.10 7.15 -12.99
C VAL A 87 16.44 5.95 -12.34
N PHE A 88 15.12 5.79 -12.49
CA PHE A 88 14.40 4.67 -11.87
C PHE A 88 14.75 3.32 -12.52
N ARG A 89 15.07 3.27 -13.82
CA ARG A 89 15.62 2.07 -14.47
C ARG A 89 16.98 1.67 -13.92
N LEU A 90 17.85 2.64 -13.61
CA LEU A 90 19.14 2.38 -12.98
C LEU A 90 18.93 1.84 -11.56
N LEU A 91 18.11 2.52 -10.77
CA LEU A 91 17.78 2.12 -9.40
C LEU A 91 17.19 0.69 -9.36
N ALA A 92 16.30 0.35 -10.29
CA ALA A 92 15.71 -0.99 -10.37
C ALA A 92 16.73 -2.13 -10.63
N LYS A 93 17.95 -1.82 -11.09
CA LYS A 93 19.04 -2.78 -11.32
C LYS A 93 20.04 -2.84 -10.15
N CYS A 94 19.96 -1.92 -9.21
CA CYS A 94 20.84 -1.88 -8.05
C CYS A 94 20.47 -2.96 -7.03
N ASP A 95 21.46 -3.42 -6.26
CA ASP A 95 21.20 -4.27 -5.10
C ASP A 95 20.62 -3.49 -3.91
N ASP A 96 20.09 -4.22 -2.93
CA ASP A 96 19.49 -3.64 -1.73
C ASP A 96 20.45 -2.71 -0.96
N THR A 97 21.75 -3.05 -0.94
CA THR A 97 22.79 -2.28 -0.25
C THR A 97 22.96 -0.90 -0.89
N THR A 98 23.04 -0.88 -2.23
CA THR A 98 23.19 0.34 -3.02
C THR A 98 21.93 1.21 -2.92
N LEU A 99 20.74 0.61 -3.02
CA LEU A 99 19.47 1.32 -2.86
C LEU A 99 19.36 2.02 -1.49
N ARG A 100 19.75 1.33 -0.42
CA ARG A 100 19.77 1.91 0.94
C ARG A 100 20.78 3.06 1.08
N SER A 101 21.94 2.95 0.44
CA SER A 101 22.95 4.01 0.42
C SER A 101 22.43 5.28 -0.26
N VAL A 102 21.81 5.14 -1.44
CA VAL A 102 21.19 6.25 -2.18
C VAL A 102 20.12 6.93 -1.33
N ALA A 103 19.23 6.16 -0.69
CA ALA A 103 18.21 6.70 0.19
C ALA A 103 18.82 7.49 1.37
N ALA A 104 19.85 6.94 2.01
CA ALA A 104 20.53 7.61 3.13
C ALA A 104 21.25 8.90 2.71
N GLN A 105 21.75 8.98 1.48
CA GLN A 105 22.33 10.21 0.93
C GLN A 105 21.26 11.26 0.65
N ALA A 106 20.16 10.89 -0.01
CA ALA A 106 19.06 11.80 -0.34
C ALA A 106 18.45 12.49 0.91
N ILE A 107 18.26 11.74 2.01
CA ILE A 107 17.77 12.28 3.29
C ILE A 107 18.73 13.32 3.87
N ARG A 108 20.05 13.14 3.68
CA ARG A 108 21.06 14.09 4.16
C ARG A 108 21.07 15.38 3.35
N THR A 109 20.88 15.30 2.04
CA THR A 109 20.89 16.47 1.15
C THR A 109 19.61 17.31 1.27
N GLY A 110 18.47 16.71 1.59
CA GLY A 110 17.17 17.40 1.76
C GLY A 110 16.93 18.04 3.14
N LYS A 111 17.88 17.93 4.09
CA LYS A 111 17.81 18.56 5.43
C LYS A 111 18.47 19.96 5.48
N LYS A 112 18.80 20.55 4.34
CA LYS A 112 19.26 21.95 4.23
C LYS A 112 18.12 22.87 3.85
#